data_AF-A0A383DEA0-F1
#
_entry.id   AF-A0A383DEA0-F1
#
_cell.length_a   1.000
_cell.length_b   1.000
_cell.length_c   1.000
_cell.angle_alpha   90.00
_cell.angle_beta   90.00
_cell.angle_gamma   90.00
#
_symmetry.space_group_name_H-M   'P 1'
#
loop_
_entity.id
_entity.type
_entity.pdbx_description
1 polymer ?
#
loop_
_entity_poly.entity_id
_entity_poly.type
_entity_poly.pdbx_seq_one_letter_code
_entity_poly.pdbx_strand_id
1 'polypeptide(L)'
;DVSDPDVGITIRFTGEVFYWLFVIMPLIVIFSDYDVIGLMLASLSFWPLIWILLAGGCFGFCYVAWYKSFPLIGVGRGQAIAAFYGIFAVIFIAIFTLTLPEWYFIIGLMLTIIGGTLMFTEKSIMLEIIRNN
;
A
#
# COMPACT_ATOMS: atom_id res chain seq x y z
N ASP A 1 -6.65 1.20 22.42
CA ASP A 1 -7.38 0.00 21.97
C ASP A 1 -8.60 0.23 21.08
N VAL A 2 -9.69 0.89 21.51
CA VAL A 2 -10.81 1.17 20.57
C VAL A 2 -10.50 2.37 19.65
N SER A 3 -9.66 3.29 20.12
CA SER A 3 -9.29 4.54 19.42
C SER A 3 -8.05 4.44 18.52
N ASP A 4 -7.22 3.40 18.66
CA ASP A 4 -5.94 3.27 17.95
C ASP A 4 -6.05 2.99 16.45
N PRO A 5 -6.93 2.10 15.96
CA PRO A 5 -7.00 1.83 14.52
C PRO A 5 -7.60 3.02 13.74
N ASP A 6 -8.54 3.75 14.35
CA ASP A 6 -9.24 4.90 13.73
C ASP A 6 -8.39 6.18 13.73
N VAL A 7 -7.50 6.37 14.70
CA VAL A 7 -6.53 7.48 14.65
C VAL A 7 -5.35 7.12 13.73
N GLY A 8 -4.90 5.86 13.77
CA GLY A 8 -3.82 5.38 12.92
C GLY A 8 -4.14 5.46 11.42
N ILE A 9 -5.40 5.19 11.03
CA ILE A 9 -5.84 5.30 9.63
C ILE A 9 -5.82 6.75 9.14
N THR A 10 -6.33 7.69 9.93
CA THR A 10 -6.38 9.10 9.55
C THR A 10 -4.97 9.66 9.43
N ILE A 11 -4.08 9.35 10.38
CA ILE A 11 -2.68 9.77 10.33
C ILE A 11 -1.99 9.16 9.11
N ARG A 12 -2.22 7.88 8.82
CA ARG A 12 -1.64 7.21 7.65
C ARG A 12 -2.07 7.87 6.34
N PHE A 13 -3.36 8.03 6.08
CA PHE A 13 -3.83 8.60 4.81
C PHE A 13 -3.47 10.07 4.67
N THR A 14 -3.53 10.83 5.77
CA THR A 14 -3.06 12.22 5.77
C THR A 14 -1.58 12.30 5.46
N GLY A 15 -0.78 11.40 6.05
CA GLY A 15 0.64 11.26 5.75
C GLY A 15 0.91 10.87 4.30
N GLU A 16 0.21 9.85 3.77
CA GLU A 16 0.31 9.44 2.36
C GLU A 16 -0.04 10.60 1.42
N VAL A 17 -1.15 11.31 1.64
CA VAL A 17 -1.53 12.49 0.86
C VAL A 17 -0.43 13.56 0.93
N PHE A 18 0.10 13.82 2.12
CA PHE A 18 1.16 14.79 2.31
C PHE A 18 2.43 14.41 1.53
N TYR A 19 2.91 13.16 1.68
CA TYR A 19 4.09 12.67 0.98
C TYR A 19 3.90 12.71 -0.53
N TRP A 20 2.75 12.27 -1.05
CA TRP A 20 2.50 12.29 -2.49
C TRP A 20 2.43 13.71 -3.04
N LEU A 21 1.65 14.60 -2.44
CA LEU A 21 1.41 15.94 -2.98
C LEU A 21 2.60 16.89 -2.80
N PHE A 22 3.31 16.83 -1.67
CA PHE A 22 4.33 17.83 -1.33
C PHE A 22 5.76 17.31 -1.43
N VAL A 23 5.97 16.00 -1.56
CA VAL A 23 7.31 15.42 -1.67
C VAL A 23 7.49 14.68 -2.99
N ILE A 24 6.75 13.60 -3.22
CA ILE A 24 6.99 12.71 -4.35
C ILE A 24 6.65 13.38 -5.69
N MET A 25 5.46 13.98 -5.82
CA MET A 25 5.05 14.61 -7.08
C MET A 25 5.94 15.81 -7.46
N PRO A 26 6.31 16.73 -6.53
CA PRO A 26 7.29 17.78 -6.81
C PRO A 26 8.65 17.23 -7.24
N LEU A 27 9.15 16.18 -6.60
CA LEU A 27 10.41 15.55 -7.00
C LEU A 27 10.33 14.99 -8.42
N ILE A 28 9.22 14.36 -8.80
CA ILE A 28 9.03 13.88 -10.19
C ILE A 28 9.06 15.07 -11.16
N VAL A 29 8.38 16.17 -10.87
CA VAL A 29 8.37 17.37 -11.73
C VAL A 29 9.77 17.99 -11.87
N ILE A 30 10.58 17.98 -10.82
CA ILE A 30 11.92 18.59 -10.81
C ILE A 30 12.96 17.68 -11.51
N PHE A 31 12.84 16.37 -11.31
CA PHE A 31 13.88 15.39 -11.70
C PHE A 31 13.51 14.53 -12.92
N SER A 32 12.34 14.75 -13.53
CA SER A 32 11.92 14.00 -14.73
C SER A 32 11.23 14.91 -15.74
N ASP A 33 11.22 14.47 -17.00
CA ASP A 33 10.56 15.18 -18.10
C ASP A 33 9.06 14.81 -18.25
N TYR A 34 8.49 14.09 -17.27
CA TYR A 34 7.09 13.69 -17.33
C TYR A 34 6.15 14.88 -17.12
N ASP A 35 5.14 15.01 -17.99
CA ASP A 35 4.08 16.01 -17.84
C ASP A 35 3.09 15.59 -16.74
N VAL A 36 3.49 15.77 -15.49
CA VAL A 36 2.73 15.38 -14.31
C VAL A 36 1.36 16.07 -14.28
N ILE A 37 1.30 17.37 -14.61
CA ILE A 37 0.04 18.13 -14.59
C ILE A 37 -0.90 17.64 -15.69
N GLY A 38 -0.38 17.42 -16.91
CA GLY A 38 -1.16 16.86 -18.01
C GLY A 38 -1.70 15.47 -17.70
N LEU A 39 -0.88 14.59 -17.08
CA LEU A 39 -1.30 13.26 -16.64
C LEU A 39 -2.39 13.32 -15.56
N MET A 40 -2.27 14.24 -14.59
CA MET A 40 -3.30 14.46 -13.57
C MET A 40 -4.63 14.89 -14.22
N LEU A 41 -4.60 15.84 -15.15
CA LEU A 41 -5.81 16.27 -15.86
C LEU A 41 -6.38 15.16 -16.74
N ALA A 42 -5.53 14.36 -17.40
CA ALA A 42 -5.96 13.23 -18.20
C ALA A 42 -6.69 12.17 -17.36
N SER A 43 -6.33 12.02 -16.09
CA SER A 43 -7.01 11.09 -15.16
C SER A 43 -8.47 11.47 -14.87
N LEU A 44 -8.86 12.72 -15.13
CA LEU A 44 -10.24 13.20 -14.99
C LEU A 44 -11.12 12.91 -16.22
N SER A 45 -10.55 12.33 -17.28
CA SER A 45 -11.33 11.92 -18.46
C SER A 45 -12.21 10.70 -18.17
N PHE A 46 -13.27 10.52 -18.97
CA PHE A 46 -14.33 9.55 -18.70
C PHE A 46 -13.84 8.12 -18.45
N TRP A 47 -12.98 7.59 -19.32
CA TRP A 47 -12.50 6.21 -19.21
C TRP A 47 -11.59 5.98 -17.99
N PRO A 48 -10.50 6.75 -17.77
CA PRO A 48 -9.71 6.69 -16.55
C PRO A 48 -10.54 6.85 -15.28
N LEU A 49 -11.52 7.74 -15.26
CA LEU A 49 -12.36 7.96 -14.09
C LEU A 49 -13.17 6.70 -13.73
N ILE A 50 -13.70 5.97 -14.72
CA ILE A 50 -14.37 4.68 -14.49
C ILE A 50 -13.39 3.67 -13.87
N TRP A 51 -12.17 3.57 -14.41
CA TRP A 51 -11.17 2.65 -13.89
C TRP A 51 -10.73 3.02 -12.46
N ILE A 52 -10.58 4.31 -12.17
CA ILE A 52 -10.26 4.81 -10.82
C ILE A 52 -11.41 4.50 -9.86
N LEU A 53 -12.68 4.65 -10.28
CA LEU A 53 -13.84 4.32 -9.46
C LEU A 53 -13.88 2.81 -9.14
N LEU A 54 -13.66 1.96 -10.15
CA LEU A 54 -13.58 0.51 -9.97
C LEU A 54 -12.43 0.12 -9.04
N ALA A 55 -11.24 0.70 -9.26
CA ALA A 55 -10.07 0.48 -8.41
C ALA A 55 -10.34 0.93 -6.96
N GLY A 56 -11.00 2.07 -6.77
CA GLY A 56 -11.42 2.57 -5.46
C GLY A 56 -12.41 1.62 -4.76
N GLY A 57 -13.37 1.05 -5.49
CA GLY A 57 -14.29 0.04 -4.96
C GLY A 57 -13.58 -1.24 -4.52
N CYS A 58 -12.70 -1.78 -5.38
CA CYS A 58 -11.88 -2.95 -5.05
C CYS A 58 -10.98 -2.67 -3.85
N PHE A 59 -10.32 -1.51 -3.82
CA PHE A 59 -9.48 -1.08 -2.72
C PHE A 59 -10.29 -1.01 -1.42
N GLY A 60 -11.46 -0.37 -1.43
CA GLY A 60 -12.33 -0.27 -0.27
C GLY A 60 -12.72 -1.63 0.31
N PHE A 61 -13.09 -2.60 -0.54
CA PHE A 61 -13.38 -3.96 -0.10
C PHE A 61 -12.17 -4.65 0.53
N CYS A 62 -11.03 -4.65 -0.17
CA CYS A 62 -9.78 -5.25 0.32
C CYS A 62 -9.35 -4.62 1.65
N TYR A 63 -9.55 -3.31 1.80
CA TYR A 63 -9.19 -2.55 2.98
C TYR A 63 -10.05 -2.91 4.19
N VAL A 64 -11.38 -3.04 4.01
CA VAL A 64 -12.28 -3.49 5.08
C VAL A 64 -11.94 -4.92 5.53
N ALA A 65 -11.68 -5.82 4.58
CA ALA A 65 -11.27 -7.20 4.88
C ALA A 65 -9.95 -7.23 5.67
N TRP A 66 -9.01 -6.37 5.28
CA TRP A 66 -7.73 -6.24 5.95
C TRP A 66 -7.85 -5.70 7.38
N TYR A 67 -8.63 -4.65 7.62
CA TYR A 67 -8.86 -4.13 8.98
C TYR A 67 -9.52 -5.17 9.89
N LYS A 68 -10.47 -5.95 9.36
CA LYS A 68 -11.10 -7.05 10.10
C LYS A 68 -10.12 -8.15 10.50
N SER A 69 -8.97 -8.25 9.85
CA SER A 69 -7.94 -9.22 10.24
C SER A 69 -7.17 -8.81 11.50
N PHE A 70 -7.11 -7.52 11.85
CA PHE A 70 -6.26 -7.04 12.95
C PHE A 70 -6.58 -7.66 14.32
N PRO A 71 -7.85 -7.85 14.72
CA PRO A 71 -8.15 -8.56 15.96
C PRO A 71 -7.73 -10.04 15.95
N LEU A 72 -7.61 -10.66 14.77
CA LEU A 72 -7.31 -12.08 14.61
C LEU A 72 -5.79 -12.36 14.63
N ILE A 73 -5.01 -11.51 13.96
CA ILE A 73 -3.58 -11.75 13.74
C ILE A 73 -2.67 -10.65 14.33
N GLY A 74 -3.26 -9.57 14.84
CA GLY A 74 -2.55 -8.38 15.30
C GLY A 74 -2.26 -7.39 14.16
N VAL A 75 -2.18 -6.11 14.51
CA VAL A 75 -1.95 -5.01 13.55
C VAL A 75 -0.63 -5.19 12.81
N GLY A 76 0.48 -5.47 13.51
CA GLY A 76 1.81 -5.60 12.90
C GLY A 76 1.88 -6.71 11.84
N ARG A 77 1.30 -7.88 12.13
CA ARG A 77 1.24 -8.99 11.15
C ARG A 77 0.29 -8.67 10.00
N GLY A 78 -0.82 -8.00 10.29
CA GLY A 78 -1.72 -7.47 9.26
C GLY A 78 -1.00 -6.53 8.30
N GLN A 79 -0.22 -5.58 8.81
CA GLN A 79 0.59 -4.66 7.98
C GLN A 79 1.65 -5.41 7.15
N ALA A 80 2.33 -6.38 7.74
CA ALA A 80 3.34 -7.19 7.04
C ALA A 80 2.75 -7.96 5.86
N ILE A 81 1.58 -8.61 6.05
CA ILE A 81 0.89 -9.33 4.97
C ILE A 81 0.38 -8.35 3.91
N ALA A 82 -0.18 -7.20 4.32
CA ALA A 82 -0.63 -6.21 3.36
C ALA A 82 0.51 -5.73 2.47
N ALA A 83 1.71 -5.49 3.00
CA ALA A 83 2.85 -5.00 2.21
C ALA A 83 3.19 -5.87 0.98
N PHE A 84 2.81 -7.16 0.97
CA PHE A 84 2.96 -8.02 -0.20
C PHE A 84 2.12 -7.60 -1.41
N TYR A 85 1.15 -6.68 -1.27
CA TYR A 85 0.47 -6.09 -2.42
C TYR A 85 1.47 -5.46 -3.41
N GLY A 86 2.62 -4.95 -2.91
CA GLY A 86 3.67 -4.39 -3.75
C GLY A 86 4.28 -5.42 -4.72
N ILE A 87 4.33 -6.69 -4.32
CA ILE A 87 4.79 -7.80 -5.16
C ILE A 87 3.80 -8.03 -6.31
N PHE A 88 2.50 -8.11 -5.97
CA PHE A 88 1.45 -8.28 -6.97
C PHE A 88 1.37 -7.08 -7.91
N ALA A 89 1.61 -5.85 -7.43
CA ALA A 89 1.65 -4.66 -8.26
C ALA A 89 2.73 -4.77 -9.36
N VAL A 90 3.96 -5.17 -9.00
CA VAL A 90 5.05 -5.33 -9.99
C VAL A 90 4.73 -6.43 -11.00
N ILE A 91 4.18 -7.56 -10.54
CA ILE A 91 3.76 -8.67 -11.42
C ILE A 91 2.67 -8.21 -12.39
N PHE A 92 1.64 -7.52 -11.91
CA PHE A 92 0.55 -7.05 -12.75
C PHE A 92 0.99 -5.98 -13.74
N ILE A 93 1.85 -5.04 -13.32
CA ILE A 93 2.46 -4.08 -14.25
C ILE A 93 3.15 -4.85 -15.37
N ALA A 94 4.02 -5.82 -15.05
CA ALA A 94 4.75 -6.59 -16.06
C ALA A 94 3.83 -7.35 -17.04
N ILE A 95 2.73 -7.91 -16.53
CA ILE A 95 1.73 -8.61 -17.35
C ILE A 95 0.98 -7.63 -18.28
N PHE A 96 0.50 -6.51 -17.74
CA PHE A 96 -0.35 -5.59 -18.50
C PHE A 96 0.44 -4.69 -19.47
N THR A 97 1.68 -4.35 -19.14
CA THR A 97 2.56 -3.58 -20.04
C THR A 97 3.33 -4.49 -21.00
N LEU A 98 3.35 -5.80 -20.75
CA LEU A 98 4.21 -6.77 -21.45
C LEU A 98 5.70 -6.40 -21.39
N THR A 99 6.10 -5.62 -20.37
CA THR A 99 7.49 -5.22 -20.15
C THR A 99 7.97 -5.74 -18.81
N LEU A 100 9.11 -6.42 -18.80
CA LEU A 100 9.72 -6.87 -17.56
C LEU A 100 10.17 -5.66 -16.72
N PRO A 101 10.02 -5.74 -15.38
CA PRO A 101 10.47 -4.67 -14.51
C PRO A 101 11.99 -4.61 -14.49
N GLU A 102 12.52 -3.40 -14.33
CA GLU A 102 13.95 -3.17 -14.18
C GLU A 102 14.53 -3.88 -12.96
N TRP A 103 15.83 -4.17 -12.99
CA TRP A 103 16.52 -4.96 -11.96
C TRP A 103 16.37 -4.39 -10.54
N TYR A 104 16.26 -3.06 -10.38
CA TYR A 104 16.08 -2.42 -9.08
C TYR A 104 14.72 -2.75 -8.44
N PHE A 105 13.70 -3.11 -9.22
CA PHE A 105 12.44 -3.62 -8.67
C PHE A 105 12.63 -4.98 -8.00
N ILE A 106 13.52 -5.84 -8.52
CA ILE A 106 13.82 -7.15 -7.91
C ILE A 106 14.39 -6.96 -6.50
N ILE A 107 15.26 -5.97 -6.31
CA ILE A 107 15.79 -5.63 -4.98
C ILE A 107 14.67 -5.16 -4.05
N GLY A 108 13.78 -4.29 -4.53
CA GLY A 108 12.62 -3.84 -3.74
C GLY A 108 11.69 -4.99 -3.34
N LEU A 109 11.46 -5.95 -4.25
CA LEU A 109 10.69 -7.16 -3.97
C LEU A 109 11.35 -8.02 -2.88
N MET A 110 12.65 -8.24 -2.98
CA MET A 110 13.40 -9.01 -1.97
C MET A 110 13.34 -8.34 -0.60
N LEU A 111 13.52 -7.02 -0.53
CA LEU A 111 13.40 -6.27 0.72
C LEU A 111 11.99 -6.37 1.32
N THR A 112 10.96 -6.29 0.48
CA THR A 112 9.56 -6.44 0.91
C THR A 112 9.30 -7.84 1.48
N ILE A 113 9.80 -8.89 0.81
CA ILE A 113 9.66 -10.28 1.28
C ILE A 113 10.35 -10.46 2.63
N ILE A 114 11.62 -10.06 2.72
CA ILE A 114 12.43 -10.22 3.94
C ILE A 114 11.81 -9.42 5.11
N GLY A 115 11.50 -8.14 4.89
CA GLY A 115 10.90 -7.28 5.90
C GLY A 115 9.54 -7.79 6.37
N GLY A 116 8.68 -8.22 5.43
CA GLY A 116 7.38 -8.80 5.74
C GLY A 116 7.49 -10.10 6.55
N THR A 117 8.41 -11.00 6.20
CA THR A 117 8.65 -12.23 6.97
C THR A 117 9.20 -11.93 8.38
N LEU A 118 10.12 -10.97 8.52
CA LEU A 118 10.64 -10.56 9.83
C LEU A 118 9.52 -10.01 10.73
N MET A 119 8.70 -9.09 10.24
CA MET A 119 7.57 -8.55 11.02
C MET A 119 6.52 -9.62 11.37
N PHE A 120 6.31 -10.60 10.47
CA PHE A 120 5.37 -11.68 10.74
C PHE A 120 5.86 -12.64 11.85
N THR A 121 7.16 -12.93 11.84
CA THR A 121 7.80 -13.86 12.79
C THR A 121 8.07 -13.27 14.17
N GLU A 122 7.89 -11.96 14.34
CA GLU A 122 8.07 -11.28 15.62
C GLU A 122 7.01 -11.73 16.67
N LYS A 123 7.48 -11.89 17.92
CA LYS A 123 6.63 -12.35 19.03
C LYS A 123 5.75 -11.20 19.51
N SER A 124 4.44 -11.35 19.36
CA SER A 124 3.47 -10.41 19.91
C SER A 124 3.22 -10.72 21.39
N ILE A 125 3.85 -9.96 22.29
CA ILE A 125 3.67 -10.05 23.75
C ILE A 125 2.18 -9.96 24.16
N MET A 126 1.38 -9.21 23.39
CA MET A 126 -0.05 -8.98 23.68
C MET A 126 -0.97 -10.20 23.43
N LEU A 127 -0.65 -11.08 22.46
CA LEU A 127 -1.48 -12.28 22.21
C LEU A 127 -1.28 -13.37 23.29
N GLU A 128 -0.15 -13.37 23.99
CA GLU A 128 0.09 -14.31 25.10
C GLU A 128 -0.80 -14.02 26.32
N ILE A 129 -1.18 -12.75 26.53
CA ILE A 129 -2.01 -12.35 27.68
C ILE A 129 -3.46 -12.81 27.50
N ILE A 130 -3.99 -12.78 26.27
CA ILE A 130 -5.35 -13.26 25.97
C ILE A 130 -5.41 -14.80 25.95
N ARG A 131 -4.31 -15.47 25.57
CA ARG A 131 -4.26 -16.94 25.51
C ARG A 131 -4.10 -17.62 26.87
N ASN A 132 -3.65 -16.88 27.89
CA ASN A 132 -3.40 -17.39 29.24
C ASN A 132 -4.51 -17.03 30.26
N ASN A 133 -5.62 -16.43 29.80
CA ASN A 133 -6.86 -16.26 30.57
C ASN A 133 -7.98 -17.09 29.92
#